data_AF-A0A3D1BR66-F1
#
_entry.id   AF-A0A3D1BR66-F1
#
_cell.length_a   1.000
_cell.length_b   1.000
_cell.length_c   1.000
_cell.angle_alpha   90.00
_cell.angle_beta   90.00
_cell.angle_gamma   90.00
#
_symmetry.space_group_name_H-M   'P 1'
#
loop_
_entity.id
_entity.type
_entity.pdbx_description
1 polymer ?
#
loop_
_entity_poly.entity_id
_entity_poly.type
_entity_poly.pdbx_seq_one_letter_code
_entity_poly.pdbx_strand_id
1 'polypeptide(L)'
;MTLRLFTVLVILTIISSCEEVIDLDLNDSDPEFIVEAIIYKDSVCNIRLTQTTSYFVQQQPEVVEDASITISDGTVSEELNYYGNGYYRG
;
A
#
# COMPACT_ATOMS: atom_id res chain seq x y z
N MET A 1 29.46 -9.96 -50.05
CA MET A 1 29.36 -8.58 -49.48
C MET A 1 27.91 -8.19 -49.18
N THR A 2 26.95 -8.50 -50.07
CA THR A 2 25.52 -8.21 -49.95
C THR A 2 24.81 -8.87 -48.75
N LEU A 3 25.10 -10.13 -48.43
CA LEU A 3 24.49 -10.85 -47.30
C LEU A 3 24.80 -10.19 -45.95
N ARG A 4 26.04 -9.70 -45.75
CA ARG A 4 26.44 -8.98 -44.54
C ARG A 4 25.68 -7.66 -44.37
N LEU A 5 25.44 -6.95 -45.48
CA LEU A 5 24.69 -5.69 -45.47
C LEU A 5 23.21 -5.92 -45.10
N PHE A 6 22.62 -7.00 -45.62
CA PHE A 6 21.25 -7.40 -45.31
C PHE A 6 21.09 -7.76 -43.82
N THR A 7 22.03 -8.50 -43.24
CA THR A 7 22.01 -8.83 -41.80
C THR A 7 22.08 -7.59 -40.91
N VAL A 8 22.91 -6.60 -41.28
CA VAL A 8 23.01 -5.33 -40.53
C VAL A 8 21.71 -4.54 -40.62
N LEU A 9 21.05 -4.51 -41.78
CA LEU A 9 19.77 -3.83 -41.98
C LEU A 9 18.66 -4.42 -41.09
N VAL A 10 18.58 -5.74 -41.01
CA VAL A 10 17.58 -6.45 -40.17
C VAL A 10 17.83 -6.16 -38.69
N ILE A 11 19.08 -6.17 -38.23
CA ILE A 11 19.42 -5.84 -36.84
C ILE A 11 19.00 -4.40 -36.52
N LEU A 12 19.23 -3.44 -37.42
CA LEU A 12 18.84 -2.04 -37.22
C LEU A 12 17.33 -1.85 -37.01
N THR A 13 16.50 -2.66 -37.68
CA THR A 13 15.04 -2.57 -37.53
C THR A 13 14.53 -3.12 -36.19
N ILE A 14 15.27 -4.03 -35.54
CA ILE A 14 14.87 -4.63 -34.27
C ILE A 14 15.12 -3.66 -33.09
N ILE A 15 16.11 -2.77 -33.22
CA ILE A 15 16.48 -1.79 -32.18
C ILE A 15 15.62 -0.52 -32.21
N SER A 16 14.80 -0.34 -33.25
CA SER A 16 13.90 0.82 -33.40
C SER A 16 12.54 0.59 -32.74
N SER A 17 12.53 0.05 -31.51
CA SER A 17 11.32 0.05 -30.67
C SER A 17 11.06 1.50 -30.24
N CYS A 18 10.20 2.21 -30.98
CA CYS A 18 9.70 3.51 -30.53
C CYS A 18 8.80 3.27 -29.33
N GLU A 19 9.38 3.35 -28.14
CA GLU A 19 8.63 3.33 -26.89
C GLU A 19 8.03 4.73 -26.69
N GLU A 20 6.70 4.80 -26.73
CA GLU A 20 5.98 6.00 -26.34
C GLU A 20 5.89 6.02 -24.82
N VAL A 21 6.53 7.02 -24.19
CA VAL A 21 6.41 7.24 -22.75
C VAL A 21 5.01 7.76 -22.50
N ILE A 22 4.14 6.89 -21.97
CA ILE A 22 2.83 7.31 -21.50
C ILE A 22 3.04 7.98 -20.14
N ASP A 23 2.95 9.31 -20.12
CA ASP A 23 2.94 10.08 -18.88
C ASP A 23 1.52 10.00 -18.29
N LEU A 24 1.32 9.01 -17.41
CA LEU A 24 0.06 8.85 -16.69
C LEU A 24 0.05 9.82 -15.51
N ASP A 25 -0.77 10.87 -15.61
CA ASP A 25 -1.16 11.68 -14.45
C ASP A 25 -2.09 10.83 -13.58
N LEU A 26 -1.46 10.05 -12.71
CA LEU A 26 -2.15 9.19 -11.76
C LEU A 26 -2.67 10.10 -10.66
N ASN A 27 -3.99 10.23 -10.61
CA ASN A 27 -4.68 10.90 -9.52
C ASN A 27 -4.43 10.08 -8.24
N ASP A 28 -3.32 10.34 -7.56
CA ASP A 28 -3.09 9.81 -6.22
C ASP A 28 -4.16 10.45 -5.34
N SER A 29 -5.13 9.63 -4.93
CA SER A 29 -6.14 10.04 -3.95
C SER A 29 -5.45 10.37 -2.63
N ASP A 30 -6.02 11.33 -1.90
CA ASP A 30 -5.58 11.60 -0.54
C ASP A 30 -5.62 10.30 0.30
N PRO A 31 -4.63 10.06 1.17
CA PRO A 31 -4.60 8.88 2.03
C PRO A 31 -5.89 8.74 2.85
N GLU A 32 -6.44 7.53 2.87
CA GLU A 32 -7.63 7.19 3.63
C GLU A 32 -7.26 6.50 4.95
N PHE A 33 -8.00 6.80 6.00
CA PHE A 33 -7.81 6.20 7.32
C PHE A 33 -8.32 4.75 7.35
N ILE A 34 -7.48 3.83 7.82
CA ILE A 34 -7.73 2.39 7.85
C ILE A 34 -7.76 1.89 9.30
N VAL A 35 -8.76 1.08 9.62
CA VAL A 35 -8.91 0.38 10.91
C VAL A 35 -8.92 -1.12 10.66
N GLU A 36 -7.82 -1.81 11.00
CA GLU A 36 -7.71 -3.27 10.91
C GLU A 36 -7.96 -3.88 12.29
N ALA A 37 -9.18 -4.37 12.56
CA ALA A 37 -9.55 -4.95 13.85
C ALA A 37 -9.61 -6.48 13.81
N ILE A 38 -8.83 -7.14 14.66
CA ILE A 38 -8.87 -8.58 14.91
C ILE A 38 -9.44 -8.79 16.33
N ILE A 39 -10.66 -9.32 16.39
CA ILE A 39 -11.39 -9.55 17.63
C ILE A 39 -11.77 -11.02 17.70
N TYR A 40 -11.34 -11.68 18.77
CA TYR A 40 -11.68 -13.07 19.05
C TYR A 40 -12.53 -13.12 20.32
N LYS A 41 -13.38 -14.14 20.43
CA LYS A 41 -14.33 -14.27 21.54
C LYS A 41 -13.65 -14.40 22.93
N ASP A 42 -12.49 -15.03 22.98
CA ASP A 42 -11.80 -15.39 24.23
C ASP A 42 -10.29 -15.04 24.18
N SER A 43 -9.92 -13.95 23.48
CA SER A 43 -8.54 -13.49 23.38
C SER A 43 -8.49 -11.97 23.29
N VAL A 44 -7.32 -11.42 23.62
CA VAL A 44 -6.98 -10.00 23.51
C VAL A 44 -7.34 -9.47 22.13
N CYS A 45 -8.04 -8.33 22.11
CA CYS A 45 -8.33 -7.58 20.90
C CYS A 45 -7.05 -6.97 20.35
N ASN A 46 -6.87 -7.01 19.03
CA ASN A 46 -5.73 -6.39 18.37
C ASN A 46 -6.21 -5.53 17.21
N ILE A 47 -6.02 -4.23 17.33
CA ILE A 47 -6.40 -3.25 16.31
C ILE A 47 -5.13 -2.57 15.81
N ARG A 48 -5.01 -2.41 14.49
CA ARG A 48 -3.97 -1.63 13.86
C ARG A 48 -4.58 -0.46 13.09
N LEU A 49 -4.05 0.75 13.33
CA LEU A 49 -4.46 1.97 12.64
C LEU A 49 -3.37 2.41 11.66
N THR A 50 -3.75 2.63 10.41
CA THR A 50 -2.86 3.08 9.34
C THR A 50 -3.56 4.04 8.38
N GLN A 51 -2.82 4.61 7.44
CA GLN A 51 -3.35 5.27 6.26
C GLN A 51 -3.01 4.49 4.99
N THR A 52 -3.86 4.61 3.96
CA THR A 52 -3.54 4.04 2.65
C THR A 52 -2.29 4.70 2.06
N THR A 53 -1.58 3.96 1.22
CA THR A 53 -0.44 4.48 0.46
C THR A 53 -0.70 4.34 -1.03
N SER A 54 -0.08 5.22 -1.82
CA SER A 54 -0.05 5.09 -3.28
C SER A 54 0.49 3.72 -3.68
N TYR A 55 -0.16 3.11 -4.67
CA TYR A 55 0.28 1.86 -5.28
C TYR A 55 1.63 2.00 -5.99
N PHE A 56 1.94 3.20 -6.48
CA PHE A 56 3.12 3.47 -7.30
C PHE A 56 4.36 3.76 -6.46
N VAL A 57 4.20 3.99 -5.16
CA VAL A 57 5.28 4.24 -4.22
C VAL A 57 5.48 2.98 -3.37
N GLN A 58 6.69 2.42 -3.40
CA GLN A 58 7.08 1.36 -2.46
C GLN A 58 7.40 1.96 -1.09
N GLN A 59 6.39 2.41 -0.37
CA GLN A 59 6.50 2.79 1.04
C GLN A 59 5.61 1.91 1.91
N GLN A 60 5.97 1.80 3.19
CA GLN A 60 5.09 1.20 4.17
C GLN A 60 3.93 2.15 4.48
N PRO A 61 2.71 1.63 4.76
CA PRO A 61 1.61 2.45 5.25
C PRO A 61 2.02 3.25 6.48
N GLU A 62 1.66 4.54 6.50
CA GLU A 62 1.85 5.39 7.67
C GLU A 62 0.97 4.86 8.80
N VAL A 63 1.54 4.74 10.00
CA VAL A 63 0.81 4.30 11.20
C VAL A 63 0.16 5.49 11.88
N VAL A 64 -1.02 5.27 12.46
CA VAL A 64 -1.73 6.31 13.22
C VAL A 64 -1.56 6.05 14.71
N GLU A 65 -0.96 7.02 15.38
CA GLU A 65 -0.62 6.98 16.80
C GLU A 65 -1.47 7.97 17.60
N ASP A 66 -1.37 7.91 18.93
CA ASP A 66 -2.12 8.78 19.87
C ASP A 66 -3.65 8.76 19.70
N ALA A 67 -4.21 7.64 19.23
CA ALA A 67 -5.65 7.46 19.12
C ALA A 67 -6.27 6.94 20.44
N SER A 68 -7.48 7.39 20.74
CA SER A 68 -8.33 6.82 21.78
C SER A 68 -9.26 5.78 21.15
N ILE A 69 -9.12 4.50 21.51
CA ILE A 69 -9.92 3.41 20.94
C ILE A 69 -10.74 2.74 22.03
N THR A 70 -12.04 2.63 21.78
CA THR A 70 -12.97 1.91 22.65
C THR A 70 -13.70 0.84 21.85
N ILE A 71 -13.67 -0.39 22.34
CA ILE A 71 -14.52 -1.48 21.83
C ILE A 71 -15.74 -1.63 22.73
N SER A 72 -16.89 -1.97 22.13
CA SER A 72 -18.15 -2.10 22.86
C SER A 72 -19.02 -3.18 22.23
N ASP A 73 -19.64 -4.01 23.07
CA ASP A 73 -20.69 -4.97 22.66
C ASP A 73 -22.11 -4.40 22.83
N GLY A 74 -22.21 -3.11 23.17
CA GLY A 74 -23.46 -2.42 23.49
C GLY A 74 -23.89 -2.51 24.95
N THR A 75 -23.22 -3.33 25.78
CA THR A 75 -23.45 -3.45 27.23
C THR A 75 -22.22 -3.05 28.03
N VAL A 76 -21.05 -3.52 27.63
CA VAL A 76 -19.75 -3.26 28.25
C VAL A 76 -18.85 -2.57 27.23
N SER A 77 -17.93 -1.74 27.71
CA SER A 77 -16.93 -1.09 26.87
C SER A 77 -15.57 -1.18 27.50
N GLU A 78 -14.56 -1.31 26.65
CA GLU A 78 -13.16 -1.45 27.03
C GLU A 78 -12.33 -0.50 26.19
N GLU A 79 -11.41 0.22 26.85
CA GLU A 79 -10.45 1.10 26.20
C GLU A 79 -9.17 0.31 25.90
N LEU A 80 -8.68 0.43 24.66
CA LEU A 80 -7.47 -0.26 24.24
C LEU A 80 -6.24 0.59 24.54
N ASN A 81 -5.17 -0.08 24.99
CA ASN A 81 -3.89 0.56 25.24
C ASN A 81 -3.06 0.57 23.96
N TYR A 82 -2.25 1.61 23.75
CA TYR A 82 -1.29 1.67 22.65
C TYR A 82 -0.05 0.80 22.93
N TYR A 83 0.40 0.05 21.93
CA TYR A 83 1.51 -0.91 22.02
C TYR A 83 2.68 -0.62 21.05
N GLY A 84 2.62 0.46 20.28
CA GLY A 84 3.65 0.78 19.28
C GLY A 84 3.23 0.48 17.85
N ASN A 85 3.79 1.21 16.88
CA ASN A 85 3.65 0.91 15.44
C ASN A 85 2.18 0.83 14.98
N GLY A 86 1.35 1.74 15.48
CA GLY A 86 -0.10 1.80 15.21
C GLY A 86 -0.94 0.68 15.84
N TYR A 87 -0.38 -0.18 16.71
CA TYR A 87 -1.12 -1.25 17.37
C TYR A 87 -1.74 -0.84 18.71
N TYR A 88 -2.98 -1.28 18.93
CA TYR A 88 -3.75 -1.07 20.16
C TYR A 88 -4.36 -2.40 20.63
N ARG A 89 -4.31 -2.67 21.94
CA ARG A 89 -4.79 -3.94 22.53
C ARG A 89 -5.45 -3.78 23.90
N GLY A 90 -6.38 -4.67 24.17
CA GLY A 90 -7.19 -4.81 25.39
C GLY A 90 -7.70 -6.24 25.47
#